data_AF-A0A016U5B4-F1
#
_entry.id   AF-A0A016U5B4-F1
#
_cell.length_a   1.000
_cell.length_b   1.000
_cell.length_c   1.000
_cell.angle_alpha   90.00
_cell.angle_beta   90.00
_cell.angle_gamma   90.00
#
_symmetry.space_group_name_H-M   'P 1'
#
loop_
_entity.id
_entity.type
_entity.pdbx_description
1 polymer ?
#
loop_
_entity_poly.entity_id
_entity_poly.type
_entity_poly.pdbx_seq_one_letter_code
_entity_poly.pdbx_strand_id
1 'polypeptide(L)'
;MAKFVPATTLAKPVRTKGAIGVCLRIYQRWTVIIACHLSHATVLQRIQDYHKIMRSLKFPTLCSFKGTDDILHSDCVLWLGDLNFRITEDSKVNWKAQLQQPSLHDIESIMRSDELRIIREKELAFAEFTEAPIVFAPTHKFELGTNDYVPNRIPSYTDRVLYWSRQPKWIETTNYNCIQKTSQSDHRAVYATLRLEVINKSVPMRFNSERCGSAGSRKSVSHE
;
A
#
# COMPACT_ATOMS: atom_id res chain seq x y z
N MET A 1 -1.12 3.49 -15.51
CA MET A 1 -1.01 2.12 -16.07
C MET A 1 -0.92 1.13 -14.91
N ALA A 2 -1.63 0.00 -14.96
CA ALA A 2 -1.68 -1.00 -13.89
C ALA A 2 -0.83 -2.25 -14.24
N LYS A 3 -0.17 -2.86 -13.25
CA LYS A 3 0.68 -4.06 -13.41
C LYS A 3 0.51 -5.00 -12.21
N PHE A 4 0.44 -6.31 -12.45
CA PHE A 4 0.37 -7.33 -11.39
C PHE A 4 1.67 -8.13 -11.26
N VAL A 5 2.08 -8.44 -10.03
CA VAL A 5 3.25 -9.27 -9.69
C VAL A 5 2.83 -10.37 -8.70
N PRO A 6 2.99 -11.67 -9.03
CA PRO A 6 2.64 -12.75 -8.10
C PRO A 6 3.67 -12.94 -6.97
N ALA A 7 3.22 -13.31 -5.77
CA ALA A 7 4.08 -13.60 -4.63
C ALA A 7 4.76 -14.99 -4.75
N THR A 8 4.00 -16.06 -4.94
CA THR A 8 4.53 -17.44 -4.98
C THR A 8 4.94 -17.92 -6.39
N THR A 9 5.78 -18.95 -6.46
CA THR A 9 6.13 -19.68 -7.70
C THR A 9 4.96 -20.57 -8.16
N LEU A 10 4.85 -20.82 -9.47
CA LEU A 10 3.71 -21.50 -10.11
C LEU A 10 3.48 -22.91 -9.54
N ALA A 11 2.49 -23.07 -8.67
CA ALA A 11 2.00 -24.39 -8.23
C ALA A 11 0.48 -24.55 -8.34
N LYS A 12 -0.28 -23.46 -8.50
CA LYS A 12 -1.75 -23.49 -8.61
C LYS A 12 -2.24 -22.54 -9.71
N PRO A 13 -3.32 -22.89 -10.44
CA PRO A 13 -3.86 -22.08 -11.54
C PRO A 13 -4.48 -20.74 -11.10
N VAL A 14 -4.73 -20.55 -9.79
CA VAL A 14 -5.30 -19.31 -9.23
C VAL A 14 -4.25 -18.59 -8.39
N ARG A 15 -3.94 -17.33 -8.76
CA ARG A 15 -2.97 -16.47 -8.07
C ARG A 15 -3.70 -15.57 -7.06
N THR A 16 -3.70 -15.96 -5.79
CA THR A 16 -4.35 -15.19 -4.71
C THR A 16 -3.37 -14.34 -3.88
N LYS A 17 -2.07 -14.39 -4.20
CA LYS A 17 -0.98 -13.70 -3.49
C LYS A 17 -0.08 -12.95 -4.47
N GLY A 18 0.27 -11.73 -4.14
CA GLY A 18 0.99 -10.83 -5.03
C GLY A 18 0.69 -9.36 -4.78
N ALA A 19 1.03 -8.52 -5.74
CA ALA A 19 0.78 -7.08 -5.70
C ALA A 19 0.26 -6.58 -7.04
N ILE A 20 -0.67 -5.63 -7.01
CA ILE A 20 -1.03 -4.79 -8.14
C ILE A 20 -0.44 -3.41 -7.87
N GLY A 21 0.31 -2.90 -8.84
CA GLY A 21 0.81 -1.53 -8.82
C GLY A 21 0.15 -0.69 -9.89
N VAL A 22 -0.17 0.56 -9.58
CA VAL A 22 -0.59 1.59 -10.53
C VAL A 22 0.38 2.75 -10.48
N CYS A 23 0.94 3.12 -11.63
CA CYS A 23 1.70 4.36 -11.76
C CYS A 23 0.86 5.42 -12.47
N LEU A 24 0.76 6.59 -11.85
CA LEU A 24 0.03 7.75 -12.35
C LEU A 24 0.73 9.04 -11.90
N ARG A 25 0.28 10.17 -12.43
CA ARG A 25 0.81 11.48 -12.06
C ARG A 25 -0.23 12.28 -11.28
N ILE A 26 0.09 12.63 -10.03
CA ILE A 26 -0.71 13.54 -9.21
C ILE A 26 -0.07 14.92 -9.35
N TYR A 27 -0.75 15.86 -10.02
CA TYR A 27 -0.15 17.13 -10.48
C TYR A 27 1.13 16.91 -11.29
N GLN A 28 2.31 17.21 -10.74
CA GLN A 28 3.61 17.00 -11.38
C GLN A 28 4.46 15.96 -10.65
N ARG A 29 3.84 15.13 -9.81
CA ARG A 29 4.53 14.06 -9.09
C ARG A 29 4.12 12.71 -9.64
N TRP A 30 5.10 11.91 -10.03
CA TRP A 30 4.92 10.50 -10.32
C TRP A 30 4.63 9.76 -9.02
N THR A 31 3.45 9.18 -8.93
CA THR A 31 2.99 8.43 -7.77
C THR A 31 2.74 6.97 -8.18
N VAL A 32 3.33 6.05 -7.43
CA VAL A 32 3.07 4.63 -7.54
C VAL A 32 2.20 4.21 -6.36
N ILE A 33 1.09 3.53 -6.62
CA ILE A 33 0.21 2.96 -5.60
C ILE A 33 0.29 1.45 -5.73
N ILE A 34 0.61 0.75 -4.65
CA ILE A 34 0.81 -0.70 -4.61
C ILE A 34 -0.19 -1.28 -3.61
N ALA A 35 -1.10 -2.11 -4.09
CA ALA A 35 -1.97 -2.92 -3.26
C ALA A 35 -1.45 -4.37 -3.28
N CYS A 36 -1.18 -4.98 -2.12
CA CYS A 36 -0.67 -6.35 -2.09
C CYS A 36 -1.39 -7.25 -1.08
N HIS A 37 -1.24 -8.55 -1.32
CA HIS A 37 -1.64 -9.64 -0.44
C HIS A 37 -0.45 -10.59 -0.36
N LEU A 38 0.37 -10.44 0.68
CA LEU A 38 1.58 -11.26 0.88
C LEU A 38 1.23 -12.63 1.45
N SER A 39 2.18 -13.57 1.36
CA SER A 39 1.96 -14.94 1.83
C SER A 39 1.65 -15.01 3.32
N HIS A 40 0.70 -15.88 3.70
CA HIS A 40 0.43 -16.25 5.10
C HIS A 40 1.44 -17.28 5.66
N ALA A 41 2.60 -17.42 4.99
CA ALA A 41 3.64 -18.39 5.31
C ALA A 41 4.57 -17.85 6.42
N THR A 42 5.86 -18.20 6.37
CA THR A 42 6.84 -17.69 7.34
C THR A 42 7.19 -16.22 7.10
N VAL A 43 7.75 -15.55 8.11
CA VAL A 43 8.27 -14.17 7.98
C VAL A 43 9.30 -14.06 6.85
N LEU A 44 10.15 -15.07 6.69
CA LEU A 44 11.14 -15.14 5.61
C LEU A 44 10.48 -15.15 4.23
N GLN A 45 9.39 -15.91 4.06
CA GLN A 45 8.66 -15.94 2.80
C GLN A 45 8.01 -14.57 2.49
N ARG A 46 7.48 -13.87 3.50
CA ARG A 46 6.95 -12.50 3.30
C ARG A 46 8.05 -11.50 2.92
N ILE A 47 9.23 -11.60 3.50
CA ILE A 47 10.41 -10.80 3.09
C ILE A 47 10.78 -11.09 1.63
N GLN A 48 10.78 -12.36 1.22
CA GLN A 48 11.02 -12.75 -0.17
C GLN A 48 9.95 -12.22 -1.13
N ASP A 49 8.67 -12.25 -0.72
CA ASP A 49 7.56 -11.68 -1.50
C ASP A 49 7.76 -10.17 -1.71
N TYR A 50 8.14 -9.44 -0.66
CA TYR A 50 8.50 -8.01 -0.75
C TYR A 50 9.63 -7.78 -1.77
N HIS A 51 10.76 -8.48 -1.64
CA HIS A 51 11.89 -8.34 -2.57
C HIS A 51 11.54 -8.71 -4.00
N LYS A 52 10.63 -9.67 -4.20
CA LYS A 52 10.13 -10.02 -5.53
C LYS A 52 9.30 -8.88 -6.12
N ILE A 53 8.42 -8.26 -5.34
CA ILE A 53 7.62 -7.11 -5.78
C ILE A 53 8.52 -5.93 -6.12
N MET A 54 9.47 -5.57 -5.25
CA MET A 54 10.45 -4.49 -5.49
C MET A 54 11.22 -4.68 -6.81
N ARG A 55 11.67 -5.91 -7.09
CA ARG A 55 12.43 -6.21 -8.32
C ARG A 55 11.55 -6.27 -9.56
N SER A 56 10.32 -6.76 -9.47
CA SER A 56 9.49 -7.11 -10.64
C SER A 56 8.49 -6.03 -11.04
N LEU A 57 8.04 -5.22 -10.07
CA LEU A 57 7.10 -4.14 -10.33
C LEU A 57 7.87 -2.97 -10.92
N LYS A 58 7.68 -2.77 -12.23
CA LYS A 58 8.42 -1.79 -13.04
C LYS A 58 7.46 -0.99 -13.89
N PHE A 59 7.72 0.30 -14.05
CA PHE A 59 6.92 1.20 -14.87
C PHE A 59 7.79 1.94 -15.89
N PRO A 60 7.74 1.56 -17.18
CA PRO A 60 8.53 2.20 -18.24
C PRO A 60 8.32 3.71 -18.36
N THR A 61 7.17 4.22 -17.93
CA THR A 61 6.88 5.66 -17.87
C THR A 61 7.85 6.42 -16.96
N LEU A 62 8.48 5.75 -15.99
CA LEU A 62 9.52 6.33 -15.13
C LEU A 62 10.88 6.43 -15.86
N CYS A 63 11.17 5.51 -16.81
CA CYS A 63 12.41 5.54 -17.60
C CYS A 63 12.56 6.83 -18.39
N SER A 64 11.47 7.31 -19.01
CA SER A 64 11.50 8.50 -19.87
C SER A 64 11.96 9.78 -19.16
N PHE A 65 11.90 9.81 -17.82
CA PHE A 65 12.31 10.97 -17.03
C PHE A 65 13.66 10.80 -16.35
N LYS A 66 14.05 9.57 -15.99
CA LYS A 66 15.19 9.31 -15.08
C LYS A 66 16.07 8.12 -15.43
N GLY A 67 15.82 7.43 -16.54
CA GLY A 67 16.67 6.33 -17.02
C GLY A 67 16.48 4.99 -16.31
N THR A 68 15.45 4.84 -15.46
CA THR A 68 15.10 3.57 -14.80
C THR A 68 13.59 3.47 -14.55
N ASP A 69 13.07 2.24 -14.50
CA ASP A 69 11.67 1.88 -14.29
C ASP A 69 11.35 1.46 -12.84
N ASP A 70 12.31 1.60 -11.93
CA ASP A 70 12.18 1.28 -10.50
C ASP A 70 11.12 2.12 -9.79
N ILE A 71 10.33 1.50 -8.90
CA ILE A 71 9.27 2.22 -8.18
C ILE A 71 9.81 3.35 -7.27
N LEU A 72 11.00 3.20 -6.70
CA LEU A 72 11.63 4.23 -5.86
C LEU A 72 12.24 5.38 -6.69
N HIS A 73 12.20 5.30 -8.03
CA HIS A 73 12.52 6.45 -8.87
C HIS A 73 11.33 7.38 -9.13
N SER A 74 10.12 6.95 -8.73
CA SER A 74 8.96 7.83 -8.64
C SER A 74 9.17 8.95 -7.60
N ASP A 75 8.24 9.90 -7.51
CA ASP A 75 8.27 10.94 -6.48
C ASP A 75 7.69 10.44 -5.15
N CYS A 76 6.68 9.57 -5.24
CA CYS A 76 5.97 9.00 -4.10
C CYS A 76 5.55 7.55 -4.38
N VAL A 77 5.66 6.69 -3.37
CA VAL A 77 5.11 5.34 -3.38
C VAL A 77 4.15 5.18 -2.20
N LEU A 78 2.93 4.74 -2.46
CA LEU A 78 1.98 4.28 -1.45
C LEU A 78 1.93 2.76 -1.52
N TRP A 79 2.15 2.08 -0.40
CA TRP A 79 2.14 0.62 -0.32
C TRP A 79 1.17 0.16 0.76
N LEU A 80 0.14 -0.58 0.36
CA LEU A 80 -0.93 -0.99 1.26
C LEU A 80 -1.43 -2.40 0.99
N GLY A 81 -2.09 -2.99 1.98
CA GLY A 81 -2.84 -4.24 1.84
C GLY A 81 -2.61 -5.21 2.99
N ASP A 82 -2.99 -6.47 2.77
CA ASP A 82 -2.77 -7.56 3.71
C ASP A 82 -1.32 -8.05 3.58
N LEU A 83 -0.44 -7.48 4.40
CA LEU A 83 0.96 -7.86 4.46
C LEU A 83 1.19 -9.16 5.22
N ASN A 84 0.17 -9.65 5.94
CA ASN A 84 0.19 -10.93 6.66
C ASN A 84 1.27 -11.10 7.73
N PHE A 85 2.00 -10.04 8.11
CA PHE A 85 2.89 -10.06 9.28
C PHE A 85 2.09 -10.19 10.58
N ARG A 86 2.64 -10.95 11.53
CA ARG A 86 1.93 -11.40 12.72
C ARG A 86 2.56 -10.84 13.99
N ILE A 87 1.75 -10.75 15.03
CA ILE A 87 2.24 -10.66 16.39
C ILE A 87 2.71 -12.06 16.81
N THR A 88 3.93 -12.18 17.34
CA THR A 88 4.50 -13.48 17.74
C THR A 88 4.25 -13.84 19.20
N GLU A 89 3.92 -12.87 20.05
CA GLU A 89 3.72 -13.07 21.48
C GLU A 89 2.38 -12.49 21.94
N ASP A 90 1.60 -13.28 22.68
CA ASP A 90 0.31 -12.83 23.22
C ASP A 90 0.53 -11.92 24.43
N SER A 91 0.14 -10.65 24.31
CA SER A 91 0.19 -9.67 25.39
C SER A 91 -0.90 -9.89 26.45
N LYS A 92 -1.81 -10.85 26.26
CA LYS A 92 -2.99 -11.13 27.11
C LYS A 92 -3.94 -9.95 27.25
N VAL A 93 -3.82 -8.96 26.37
CA VAL A 93 -4.68 -7.78 26.33
C VAL A 93 -6.07 -8.20 25.88
N ASN A 94 -7.09 -7.76 26.61
CA ASN A 94 -8.48 -7.94 26.20
C ASN A 94 -8.86 -6.94 25.10
N TRP A 95 -8.45 -7.23 23.87
CA TRP A 95 -8.72 -6.37 22.72
C TRP A 95 -10.20 -6.16 22.44
N LYS A 96 -11.07 -7.13 22.77
CA LYS A 96 -12.53 -7.00 22.64
C LYS A 96 -13.07 -5.83 23.49
N ALA A 97 -12.60 -5.70 24.72
CA ALA A 97 -12.98 -4.60 25.60
C ALA A 97 -12.41 -3.24 25.14
N GLN A 98 -11.38 -3.26 24.29
CA GLN A 98 -10.61 -2.10 23.86
C GLN A 98 -10.77 -1.76 22.37
N LEU A 99 -11.75 -2.35 21.67
CA LEU A 99 -11.89 -2.17 20.20
C LEU A 99 -12.06 -0.71 19.77
N GLN A 100 -12.87 0.07 20.51
CA GLN A 100 -13.19 1.45 20.13
C GLN A 100 -12.16 2.47 20.61
N GLN A 101 -11.53 2.20 21.75
CA GLN A 101 -10.53 3.08 22.37
C GLN A 101 -9.41 2.21 22.97
N PRO A 102 -8.46 1.77 22.14
CA PRO A 102 -7.39 0.93 22.62
C PRO A 102 -6.34 1.76 23.38
N SER A 103 -5.81 1.17 24.45
CA SER A 103 -4.72 1.73 25.23
C SER A 103 -3.44 1.81 24.38
N LEU A 104 -2.86 3.01 24.26
CA LEU A 104 -1.58 3.20 23.58
C LEU A 104 -0.45 2.41 24.24
N HIS A 105 -0.51 2.22 25.56
CA HIS A 105 0.44 1.37 26.29
C HIS A 105 0.34 -0.09 25.86
N ASP A 106 -0.89 -0.62 25.73
CA ASP A 106 -1.13 -2.00 25.36
C ASP A 106 -0.79 -2.26 23.89
N ILE A 107 -1.04 -1.26 23.02
CA ILE A 107 -0.58 -1.26 21.64
C ILE A 107 0.95 -1.32 21.61
N GLU A 108 1.65 -0.43 22.31
CA GLU A 108 3.11 -0.42 22.28
C GLU A 108 3.69 -1.73 22.84
N SER A 109 3.06 -2.31 23.86
CA SER A 109 3.47 -3.61 24.41
C SER A 109 3.38 -4.74 23.38
N ILE A 110 2.28 -4.85 22.63
CA ILE A 110 2.13 -5.91 21.62
C ILE A 110 2.98 -5.63 20.38
N MET A 111 3.20 -4.35 20.03
CA MET A 111 4.00 -3.98 18.87
C MET A 111 5.47 -4.40 19.00
N ARG A 112 5.98 -4.68 20.20
CA ARG A 112 7.32 -5.24 20.41
C ARG A 112 7.53 -6.61 19.76
N SER A 113 6.45 -7.37 19.58
CA SER A 113 6.45 -8.69 18.93
C SER A 113 5.80 -8.66 17.54
N ASP A 114 5.59 -7.47 16.96
CA ASP A 114 5.12 -7.31 15.58
C ASP A 114 6.25 -7.61 14.59
N GLU A 115 6.07 -8.66 13.78
CA GLU A 115 7.07 -9.06 12.80
C GLU A 115 7.43 -7.94 11.80
N LEU A 116 6.46 -7.11 11.36
CA LEU A 116 6.74 -6.05 10.38
C LEU A 116 7.62 -4.96 11.00
N ARG A 117 7.34 -4.55 12.23
CA ARG A 117 8.17 -3.59 12.99
C ARG A 117 9.58 -4.13 13.14
N ILE A 118 9.72 -5.36 13.62
CA ILE A 118 11.02 -6.00 13.84
C ILE A 118 11.83 -6.08 12.54
N ILE A 119 11.23 -6.49 11.42
CA ILE A 119 11.97 -6.64 10.15
C ILE A 119 12.28 -5.29 9.48
N ARG A 120 11.50 -4.24 9.75
CA ARG A 120 11.80 -2.86 9.32
C ARG A 120 12.96 -2.29 10.12
N GLU A 121 12.95 -2.46 11.44
CA GLU A 121 14.04 -2.03 12.33
C GLU A 121 15.36 -2.76 12.03
N LYS A 122 15.29 -4.02 11.56
CA LYS A 122 16.45 -4.81 11.09
C LYS A 122 16.81 -4.56 9.62
N GLU A 123 16.13 -3.64 8.94
CA GLU A 123 16.33 -3.29 7.54
C GLU A 123 16.21 -4.48 6.55
N LEU A 124 15.44 -5.52 6.90
CA LEU A 124 15.30 -6.73 6.09
C LEU A 124 14.23 -6.62 5.00
N ALA A 125 13.21 -5.80 5.22
CA ALA A 125 12.22 -5.41 4.22
C ALA A 125 11.50 -4.13 4.67
N PHE A 126 10.94 -3.38 3.71
CA PHE A 126 10.21 -2.12 3.96
C PHE A 126 11.01 -1.02 4.70
N ALA A 127 12.34 -1.11 4.76
CA ALA A 127 13.20 -0.16 5.47
C ALA A 127 13.06 1.28 4.95
N GLU A 128 12.93 1.41 3.63
CA GLU A 128 12.72 2.70 2.95
C GLU A 128 11.41 3.38 3.38
N PHE A 129 10.41 2.60 3.78
CA PHE A 129 9.05 3.08 3.92
C PHE A 129 8.75 3.57 5.33
N THR A 130 7.99 4.64 5.40
CA THR A 130 7.39 5.18 6.62
C THR A 130 6.02 4.56 6.85
N GLU A 131 5.68 4.35 8.12
CA GLU A 131 4.35 3.96 8.57
C GLU A 131 3.98 4.89 9.72
N ALA A 132 2.75 5.38 9.74
CA ALA A 132 2.27 6.20 10.84
C ALA A 132 2.07 5.35 12.11
N PRO A 133 2.09 5.94 13.32
CA PRO A 133 1.82 5.21 14.55
C PRO A 133 0.47 4.49 14.49
N ILE A 134 0.45 3.21 14.86
CA ILE A 134 -0.78 2.45 15.00
C ILE A 134 -1.45 2.86 16.30
N VAL A 135 -2.72 3.28 16.21
CA VAL A 135 -3.53 3.76 17.34
C VAL A 135 -4.89 3.04 17.42
N PHE A 136 -5.00 1.88 16.78
CA PHE A 136 -6.20 1.06 16.67
C PHE A 136 -5.92 -0.38 17.09
N ALA A 137 -6.95 -1.15 17.46
CA ALA A 137 -6.79 -2.55 17.85
C ALA A 137 -6.45 -3.46 16.64
N PRO A 138 -5.85 -4.65 16.87
CA PRO A 138 -5.46 -5.57 15.80
C PRO A 138 -6.59 -5.88 14.82
N THR A 139 -6.28 -5.99 13.53
CA THR A 139 -7.30 -6.02 12.46
C THR A 139 -7.72 -7.43 12.05
N HIS A 140 -7.01 -8.46 12.53
CA HIS A 140 -7.24 -9.86 12.18
C HIS A 140 -6.83 -10.77 13.35
N LYS A 141 -7.47 -11.91 13.61
CA LYS A 141 -8.59 -12.53 12.89
C LYS A 141 -9.86 -12.46 13.71
N PHE A 142 -10.93 -11.94 13.14
CA PHE A 142 -12.26 -11.92 13.75
C PHE A 142 -13.08 -13.16 13.36
N GLU A 143 -13.99 -13.56 14.23
CA GLU A 143 -15.10 -14.43 13.85
C GLU A 143 -16.05 -13.67 12.90
N LEU A 144 -16.55 -14.36 11.88
CA LEU A 144 -17.34 -13.71 10.82
C LEU A 144 -18.64 -13.13 11.38
N GLY A 145 -18.94 -11.88 11.02
CA GLY A 145 -20.16 -11.20 11.44
C GLY A 145 -20.16 -10.72 12.90
N THR A 146 -19.08 -10.94 13.66
CA THR A 146 -18.97 -10.51 15.05
C THR A 146 -17.84 -9.49 15.25
N ASN A 147 -17.65 -9.05 16.49
CA ASN A 147 -16.50 -8.27 16.95
C ASN A 147 -15.57 -9.10 17.85
N ASP A 148 -15.72 -10.43 17.80
CA ASP A 148 -14.91 -11.36 18.58
C ASP A 148 -13.69 -11.80 17.79
N TYR A 149 -12.53 -11.80 18.44
CA TYR A 149 -11.34 -12.42 17.86
C TYR A 149 -11.47 -13.94 17.94
N VAL A 150 -10.99 -14.63 16.91
CA VAL A 150 -11.00 -16.10 16.87
C VAL A 150 -10.20 -16.65 18.07
N PRO A 151 -10.78 -17.55 18.88
CA PRO A 151 -10.07 -18.16 20.01
C PRO A 151 -8.79 -18.87 19.58
N ASN A 152 -7.78 -18.88 20.46
CA ASN A 152 -6.47 -19.51 20.23
C ASN A 152 -5.69 -18.93 19.02
N ARG A 153 -6.04 -17.72 18.57
CA ARG A 153 -5.30 -16.98 17.55
C ARG A 153 -4.89 -15.63 18.11
N ILE A 154 -3.59 -15.32 18.05
CA ILE A 154 -3.06 -14.03 18.48
C ILE A 154 -3.59 -12.95 17.52
N PRO A 155 -4.33 -11.95 18.01
CA PRO A 155 -4.75 -10.80 17.21
C PRO A 155 -3.52 -10.08 16.61
N SER A 156 -3.56 -9.78 15.32
CA SER A 156 -2.42 -9.24 14.55
C SER A 156 -2.79 -8.08 13.64
N TYR A 157 -1.81 -7.20 13.39
CA TYR A 157 -1.89 -6.10 12.42
C TYR A 157 -1.43 -6.58 11.03
N THR A 158 -2.28 -7.35 10.36
CA THR A 158 -1.97 -7.88 9.02
C THR A 158 -2.16 -6.84 7.93
N ASP A 159 -3.09 -5.91 8.13
CA ASP A 159 -3.50 -4.90 7.16
C ASP A 159 -2.77 -3.58 7.44
N ARG A 160 -1.94 -3.11 6.51
CA ARG A 160 -0.99 -2.00 6.75
C ARG A 160 -1.00 -1.00 5.61
N VAL A 161 -0.67 0.25 5.93
CA VAL A 161 -0.43 1.32 4.96
C VAL A 161 0.92 1.96 5.25
N LEU A 162 1.84 1.83 4.30
CA LEU A 162 3.16 2.42 4.32
C LEU A 162 3.32 3.35 3.13
N TYR A 163 4.27 4.28 3.23
CA TYR A 163 4.55 5.21 2.16
C TYR A 163 6.02 5.60 2.12
N TRP A 164 6.47 6.00 0.93
CA TRP A 164 7.78 6.56 0.71
C TRP A 164 7.65 7.79 -0.17
N SER A 165 8.47 8.80 0.07
CA SER A 165 8.59 9.96 -0.80
C SER A 165 10.05 10.37 -0.90
N ARG A 166 10.44 10.86 -2.08
CA ARG A 166 11.82 11.29 -2.31
C ARG A 166 12.27 12.41 -1.36
N GLN A 167 11.34 13.27 -0.98
CA GLN A 167 11.52 14.21 0.13
C GLN A 167 10.56 13.80 1.25
N PRO A 168 11.05 13.53 2.47
CA PRO A 168 10.21 13.07 3.58
C PRO A 168 9.04 14.00 3.90
N LYS A 169 9.23 15.32 3.74
CA LYS A 169 8.21 16.33 4.06
C LYS A 169 7.03 16.39 3.08
N TRP A 170 7.09 15.69 1.94
CA TRP A 170 6.01 15.74 0.96
C TRP A 170 4.76 15.00 1.40
N ILE A 171 4.89 13.99 2.25
CA ILE A 171 3.74 13.22 2.73
C ILE A 171 3.61 13.42 4.23
N GLU A 172 2.45 13.91 4.64
CA GLU A 172 2.05 14.02 6.04
C GLU A 172 0.84 13.09 6.26
N THR A 173 0.92 12.24 7.29
CA THR A 173 -0.22 11.41 7.68
C THR A 173 -1.10 12.19 8.64
N THR A 174 -2.37 12.43 8.27
CA THR A 174 -3.34 13.10 9.13
C THR A 174 -4.19 12.11 9.92
N ASN A 175 -4.39 10.90 9.39
CA ASN A 175 -5.11 9.85 10.09
C ASN A 175 -4.60 8.48 9.66
N TYR A 176 -4.50 7.53 10.60
CA TYR A 176 -4.20 6.13 10.33
C TYR A 176 -4.99 5.28 11.31
N ASN A 177 -6.04 4.62 10.82
CA ASN A 177 -7.00 3.94 11.66
C ASN A 177 -7.68 2.77 10.92
N CYS A 178 -8.56 2.06 11.60
CA CYS A 178 -9.39 1.03 10.99
C CYS A 178 -10.89 1.25 11.28
N ILE A 179 -11.73 0.67 10.44
CA ILE A 179 -13.19 0.68 10.61
C ILE A 179 -13.55 -0.50 11.52
N GLN A 180 -13.75 -0.21 12.81
CA GLN A 180 -14.09 -1.18 13.87
C GLN A 180 -15.55 -1.67 13.84
N LYS A 181 -16.31 -1.37 12.77
CA LYS A 181 -17.69 -1.85 12.62
C LYS A 181 -17.69 -3.34 12.24
N THR A 182 -18.66 -4.09 12.76
CA THR A 182 -18.93 -5.48 12.37
C THR A 182 -18.98 -5.61 10.84
N SER A 183 -18.36 -6.67 10.32
CA SER A 183 -18.17 -6.91 8.90
C SER A 183 -18.35 -8.39 8.61
N GLN A 184 -18.63 -8.73 7.35
CA GLN A 184 -18.63 -10.11 6.86
C GLN A 184 -17.22 -10.63 6.56
N SER A 185 -16.20 -9.80 6.74
CA SER A 185 -14.79 -10.21 6.69
C SER A 185 -14.26 -10.49 8.09
N ASP A 186 -13.34 -11.44 8.18
CA ASP A 186 -12.50 -11.68 9.36
C ASP A 186 -11.37 -10.64 9.53
N HIS A 187 -11.30 -9.65 8.65
CA HIS A 187 -10.45 -8.46 8.73
C HIS A 187 -11.25 -7.18 8.96
N ARG A 188 -10.62 -6.18 9.60
CA ARG A 188 -11.12 -4.79 9.66
C ARG A 188 -10.46 -3.95 8.58
N ALA A 189 -11.27 -3.16 7.86
CA ALA A 189 -10.76 -2.26 6.83
C ALA A 189 -9.86 -1.19 7.46
N VAL A 190 -8.60 -1.13 7.03
CA VAL A 190 -7.64 -0.11 7.43
C VAL A 190 -7.63 1.03 6.42
N TYR A 191 -7.48 2.26 6.90
CA TYR A 191 -7.33 3.44 6.07
C TYR A 191 -6.26 4.36 6.62
N ALA A 192 -5.59 5.07 5.71
CA ALA A 192 -4.75 6.21 6.03
C ALA A 192 -5.19 7.42 5.20
N THR A 193 -5.25 8.58 5.83
CA THR A 193 -5.46 9.86 5.16
C THR A 193 -4.12 10.59 5.11
N LEU A 194 -3.70 10.91 3.89
CA LEU A 194 -2.39 11.49 3.62
C LEU A 194 -2.57 12.86 2.94
N ARG A 195 -1.83 13.86 3.41
CA ARG A 195 -1.65 15.13 2.71
C ARG A 195 -0.37 15.05 1.89
N LEU A 196 -0.50 15.25 0.58
CA LEU A 196 0.62 15.29 -0.37
C LEU A 196 0.91 16.73 -0.78
N GLU A 197 2.11 17.23 -0.49
CA GLU A 197 2.60 18.49 -1.04
C GLU A 197 2.82 18.32 -2.55
N VAL A 198 2.16 19.10 -3.39
CA VAL A 198 2.21 18.97 -4.86
C VAL A 198 2.86 20.19 -5.52
N ILE A 199 3.47 19.97 -6.68
CA ILE A 199 3.96 21.06 -7.54
C ILE A 199 2.85 21.42 -8.52
N ASN A 200 2.24 22.60 -8.32
CA ASN A 200 1.20 23.14 -9.19
C ASN A 200 1.76 24.25 -10.10
N LYS A 201 2.59 23.87 -11.07
CA LYS A 201 2.99 24.76 -12.18
C LYS A 201 2.13 24.46 -13.42
N SER A 202 1.99 25.42 -14.33
CA SER A 202 1.39 25.17 -15.64
C SER A 202 2.15 24.06 -16.36
N VAL A 203 1.42 23.08 -16.91
CA VAL A 203 2.01 22.04 -17.77
C VAL A 203 2.60 22.75 -19.00
N PRO A 204 3.90 22.59 -19.31
CA PRO A 204 4.48 23.17 -20.52
C PRO A 204 3.72 22.69 -21.76
N MET A 205 3.44 23.59 -22.72
CA MET A 205 2.60 23.29 -23.90
C MET A 205 2.98 22.00 -24.64
N ARG A 206 4.25 21.58 -24.60
CA ARG A 206 4.75 20.33 -25.21
C ARG A 206 4.10 19.03 -24.70
N PHE A 207 3.39 19.07 -23.57
CA PHE A 207 2.65 17.92 -23.03
C PHE A 207 1.13 18.04 -23.20
N ASN A 208 0.64 19.11 -23.83
CA ASN A 208 -0.68 19.07 -24.43
C ASN A 208 -0.57 18.10 -25.60
N SER A 209 -1.06 16.87 -25.44
CA SER A 209 -1.33 16.04 -26.59
C SER A 209 -2.19 16.88 -27.53
N GLU A 210 -1.69 17.22 -28.71
CA GLU A 210 -2.53 17.73 -29.77
C GLU A 210 -3.69 16.76 -29.87
N ARG A 211 -4.91 17.23 -29.59
CA ARG A 211 -6.10 16.43 -29.85
C ARG A 211 -6.02 16.09 -31.34
N CYS A 212 -5.83 14.80 -31.62
CA CYS A 212 -6.03 14.26 -32.95
C CYS A 212 -7.47 14.59 -33.35
N GLY A 213 -7.61 15.65 -34.13
CA GLY A 213 -8.84 16.32 -34.46
C GLY A 213 -8.57 17.20 -35.66
N SER A 214 -8.04 16.59 -36.71
CA SER A 214 -8.04 17.14 -38.05
C SER A 214 -9.49 17.33 -38.50
N ALA A 215 -10.08 18.46 -38.14
CA ALA A 215 -11.28 18.95 -38.80
C ALA A 215 -10.87 19.29 -40.24
N GLY A 216 -11.28 18.43 -41.17
CA GLY A 216 -11.00 18.56 -42.58
C GLY A 216 -11.40 19.93 -43.12
N SER A 217 -10.46 20.56 -43.83
CA SER A 217 -10.73 21.71 -44.68
C SER A 217 -11.68 21.28 -45.80
N ARG A 218 -12.95 21.66 -45.70
CA ARG A 218 -13.89 21.61 -46.84
C ARG A 218 -13.45 22.67 -47.84
N LYS A 219 -12.77 22.25 -48.91
CA LYS A 219 -12.69 23.04 -50.13
C LYS A 219 -14.08 23.11 -50.76
N SER A 220 -14.67 24.30 -50.79
CA SER A 220 -15.81 24.62 -51.64
C SER A 220 -15.36 24.61 -53.10
N VAL A 221 -15.84 23.65 -53.87
CA VAL A 221 -15.75 23.67 -55.33
C VAL A 221 -16.93 24.50 -55.83
N SER A 222 -16.64 25.68 -56.39
CA SER A 222 -17.55 26.44 -57.23
C SER A 222 -17.61 25.76 -58.60
N HIS A 223 -18.79 25.26 -58.98
CA HIS A 223 -19.10 25.00 -60.38
C HIS A 223 -19.98 26.13 -60.89
N GLU A 224 -19.62 26.62 -62.08
CA GLU A 224 -20.40 27.49 -62.96
C GLU A 224 -21.79 26.92 -63.27
#